data_AF-A0A0N4ZV36-F1
#
_entry.id   AF-A0A0N4ZV36-F1
#
_cell.length_a   1.000
_cell.length_b   1.000
_cell.length_c   1.000
_cell.angle_alpha   90.00
_cell.angle_beta   90.00
_cell.angle_gamma   90.00
#
_symmetry.space_group_name_H-M   'P 1'
#
loop_
_entity.id
_entity.type
_entity.pdbx_description
1 polymer ?
#
loop_
_entity_poly.entity_id
_entity_poly.type
_entity_poly.pdbx_seq_one_letter_code
_entity_poly.pdbx_strand_id
1 'polypeptide(L)'
;MLGSPIHENNYYNESIILRNCGILKLIEKIESKGHCLPDDVFKKAEITLNINNVSTEMYKYGQEQCHHYFQMYGLRDNHTFDYNCLESKSDYIRLNFCDGSCIVRKQVLIKYFTKFSEPLSELTDKCIREIMVSKLSVETFRIILKYYYGINVKINLKNVIELYKLCDELQVDGCFKKQVVEYIIKNFVLLTRTSSFLKNICYFECVPLKLLLNNKPENCSFEDFMDIHRIISLYKWKKSRESKRSSIPK
;
A
#
# COMPACT_ATOMS: atom_id res chain seq x y z
N MET A 1 -18.48 43.20 -30.30
CA MET A 1 -17.06 42.96 -29.96
C MET A 1 -17.02 42.14 -28.69
N LEU A 2 -16.83 40.83 -28.82
CA LEU A 2 -16.70 39.90 -27.69
C LEU A 2 -15.23 39.84 -27.31
N GLY A 3 -14.88 40.46 -26.18
CA GLY A 3 -13.54 40.38 -25.59
C GLY A 3 -13.22 38.92 -25.23
N SER A 4 -12.04 38.46 -25.65
CA SER A 4 -11.58 37.09 -25.47
C SER A 4 -11.28 36.78 -23.99
N PRO A 5 -11.80 35.67 -23.41
CA PRO A 5 -11.54 35.27 -22.01
C PRO A 5 -10.19 34.55 -21.80
N ILE A 6 -9.27 34.65 -22.76
CA ILE A 6 -8.02 33.88 -22.79
C ILE A 6 -6.93 34.52 -21.90
N HIS A 7 -6.97 35.84 -21.72
CA HIS A 7 -5.92 36.55 -20.96
C HIS A 7 -6.06 36.48 -19.44
N GLU A 8 -7.28 36.45 -18.90
CA GLU A 8 -7.51 36.36 -17.44
C GLU A 8 -7.05 35.01 -16.86
N ASN A 9 -7.21 33.93 -17.63
CA ASN A 9 -6.82 32.59 -17.19
C ASN A 9 -5.30 32.40 -17.06
N ASN A 10 -4.50 33.10 -17.88
CA ASN A 10 -3.03 33.02 -17.79
C ASN A 10 -2.49 33.82 -16.61
N TYR A 11 -3.01 35.02 -16.36
CA TYR A 11 -2.61 35.84 -15.22
C TYR A 11 -2.95 35.19 -13.87
N TYR A 12 -4.14 34.59 -13.76
CA TYR A 12 -4.55 33.87 -12.55
C TYR A 12 -3.64 32.66 -12.29
N ASN A 13 -3.26 31.92 -13.33
CA ASN A 13 -2.33 30.80 -13.24
C ASN A 13 -0.91 31.23 -12.82
N GLU A 14 -0.38 32.32 -13.38
CA GLU A 14 0.94 32.83 -12.99
C GLU A 14 0.96 33.29 -11.52
N SER A 15 -0.10 33.94 -11.04
CA SER A 15 -0.21 34.37 -9.64
C SER A 15 -0.25 33.20 -8.64
N ILE A 16 -0.93 32.10 -9.00
CA ILE A 16 -1.00 30.87 -8.20
C ILE A 16 0.36 30.15 -8.20
N ILE A 17 1.05 30.11 -9.34
CA ILE A 17 2.37 29.48 -9.48
C ILE A 17 3.42 30.25 -8.66
N LEU A 18 3.42 31.58 -8.72
CA LEU A 18 4.34 32.42 -7.95
C LEU A 18 4.14 32.27 -6.44
N ARG A 19 2.88 32.24 -5.97
CA ARG A 19 2.56 32.02 -4.54
C ARG A 19 2.82 30.60 -4.03
N ASN A 20 2.88 29.61 -4.92
CA ASN A 20 3.04 28.19 -4.56
C ASN A 20 4.33 27.56 -5.10
N CYS A 21 5.28 28.36 -5.58
CA CYS A 21 6.52 27.87 -6.18
C CYS A 21 7.28 26.90 -5.26
N GLY A 22 7.30 27.17 -3.94
CA GLY A 22 7.89 26.27 -2.95
C GLY A 22 7.23 24.89 -2.90
N ILE A 23 5.89 24.83 -2.88
CA ILE A 23 5.14 23.56 -2.85
C ILE A 23 5.29 22.80 -4.17
N LEU A 24 5.29 23.49 -5.31
CA LEU A 24 5.52 22.84 -6.61
C LEU A 24 6.91 22.22 -6.70
N LYS A 25 7.96 22.91 -6.23
CA LYS A 25 9.32 22.35 -6.13
C LYS A 25 9.38 21.13 -5.20
N LEU A 26 8.62 21.14 -4.11
CA LEU A 26 8.51 19.97 -3.22
C LEU A 26 7.89 18.78 -3.94
N ILE A 27 6.79 18.99 -4.68
CA ILE A 27 6.14 17.94 -5.48
C ILE A 27 7.12 17.37 -6.51
N GLU A 28 7.83 18.22 -7.25
CA GLU A 28 8.84 17.79 -8.23
C GLU A 28 9.98 17.00 -7.60
N LYS A 29 10.43 17.40 -6.41
CA LYS A 29 11.42 16.64 -5.64
C LYS A 29 10.88 15.26 -5.23
N ILE A 30 9.62 15.18 -4.80
CA ILE A 30 8.97 13.91 -4.44
C ILE A 30 8.83 13.00 -5.67
N GLU A 31 8.42 13.53 -6.82
CA GLU A 31 8.27 12.75 -8.05
C GLU A 31 9.61 12.23 -8.58
N SER A 32 10.67 13.04 -8.49
CA SER A 32 12.01 12.66 -8.98
C SER A 32 12.79 11.76 -8.04
N LYS A 33 12.67 11.94 -6.71
CA LYS A 33 13.46 11.21 -5.70
C LYS A 33 12.65 10.18 -4.90
N GLY A 34 11.34 10.11 -5.09
CA GLY A 34 10.42 9.28 -4.32
C GLY A 34 9.99 9.89 -2.97
N HIS A 35 10.78 10.78 -2.38
CA HIS A 35 10.41 11.56 -1.18
C HIS A 35 11.23 12.85 -1.06
N CYS A 36 10.80 13.76 -0.18
CA CYS A 36 11.58 14.97 0.14
C CYS A 36 12.13 15.02 1.58
N LEU A 37 11.91 13.95 2.37
CA LEU A 37 12.37 13.79 3.76
C LEU A 37 13.90 13.61 3.87
N PRO A 38 14.53 14.03 4.97
CA PRO A 38 15.89 13.62 5.34
C PRO A 38 16.01 12.10 5.51
N ASP A 39 17.15 11.52 5.14
CA ASP A 39 17.36 10.08 5.15
C ASP A 39 17.28 9.46 6.55
N ASP A 40 17.73 10.17 7.59
CA ASP A 40 17.67 9.68 8.96
C ASP A 40 16.22 9.62 9.47
N VAL A 41 15.40 10.63 9.15
CA VAL A 41 13.95 10.64 9.42
C VAL A 41 13.28 9.50 8.67
N PHE A 42 13.63 9.30 7.40
CA PHE A 42 13.07 8.23 6.59
C PHE A 42 13.38 6.84 7.15
N LYS A 43 14.63 6.61 7.59
CA LYS A 43 15.07 5.35 8.19
C LYS A 43 14.44 5.11 9.57
N LYS A 44 14.37 6.15 10.42
CA LYS A 44 13.76 6.06 11.76
C LYS A 44 12.25 5.78 11.72
N ALA A 45 11.58 6.06 10.59
CA ALA A 45 10.19 5.73 10.40
C ALA A 45 9.95 4.23 10.14
N GLU A 46 10.98 3.41 9.88
CA GLU A 46 10.82 1.96 9.77
C GLU A 46 10.55 1.34 11.15
N ILE A 47 9.48 0.56 11.25
CA ILE A 47 9.17 -0.24 12.44
C ILE A 47 9.16 -1.72 12.11
N THR A 48 9.43 -2.53 13.13
CA THR A 48 9.23 -3.99 13.07
C THR A 48 7.94 -4.33 13.79
N LEU A 49 6.99 -4.92 13.08
CA LEU A 49 5.85 -5.58 13.70
C LEU A 49 6.35 -6.88 14.32
N ASN A 50 6.44 -6.89 15.65
CA ASN A 50 6.90 -8.03 16.41
C ASN A 50 5.74 -9.02 16.60
N ILE A 51 5.94 -10.27 16.21
CA ILE A 51 4.91 -11.32 16.37
C ILE A 51 4.63 -11.67 17.82
N ASN A 52 5.48 -11.26 18.77
CA ASN A 52 5.22 -11.41 20.19
C ASN A 52 4.00 -10.59 20.65
N ASN A 53 3.57 -9.62 19.84
CA ASN A 53 2.40 -8.79 20.11
C ASN A 53 1.10 -9.38 19.54
N VAL A 54 1.15 -10.52 18.84
CA VAL A 54 -0.06 -11.24 18.39
C VAL A 54 -0.54 -12.22 19.46
N SER A 55 -1.78 -12.70 19.35
CA SER A 55 -2.29 -13.69 20.30
C SER A 55 -1.48 -14.99 20.21
N THR A 56 -1.32 -15.69 21.34
CA THR A 56 -0.63 -16.99 21.40
C THR A 56 -1.23 -18.00 20.42
N GLU A 57 -2.55 -17.98 20.24
CA GLU A 57 -3.25 -18.83 19.28
C GLU A 57 -2.85 -18.53 17.84
N MET A 58 -2.85 -17.25 17.46
CA MET A 58 -2.44 -16.81 16.12
C MET A 58 -0.99 -17.17 15.85
N TYR A 59 -0.11 -16.94 16.83
CA TYR A 59 1.32 -17.28 16.70
C TYR A 59 1.53 -18.79 16.50
N LYS A 60 0.92 -19.63 17.36
CA LYS A 60 1.04 -21.10 17.25
C LYS A 60 0.52 -21.60 15.92
N TYR A 61 -0.68 -21.17 15.52
CA TYR A 61 -1.25 -21.54 14.23
C TYR A 61 -0.32 -21.13 13.08
N GLY A 62 0.16 -19.88 13.08
CA GLY A 62 1.06 -19.38 12.04
C GLY A 62 2.36 -20.19 11.92
N GLN A 63 2.99 -20.51 13.04
CA GLN A 63 4.21 -21.32 13.09
C GLN A 63 3.98 -22.76 12.58
N GLU A 64 2.86 -23.38 12.94
CA GLU A 64 2.49 -24.71 12.42
C GLU A 64 2.30 -24.68 10.89
N GLN A 65 1.62 -23.66 10.36
CA GLN A 65 1.43 -23.51 8.92
C GLN A 65 2.75 -23.24 8.18
N CYS A 66 3.62 -22.43 8.77
CA CYS A 66 4.96 -22.15 8.26
C CYS A 66 5.81 -23.43 8.20
N HIS A 67 5.85 -24.19 9.30
CA HIS A 67 6.58 -25.43 9.40
C HIS A 67 6.09 -26.47 8.39
N HIS A 68 4.77 -26.64 8.25
CA HIS A 68 4.18 -27.52 7.25
C HIS A 68 4.56 -27.11 5.83
N TYR A 69 4.57 -25.81 5.53
CA TYR A 69 5.02 -25.28 4.24
C TYR A 69 6.48 -25.65 3.95
N PHE A 70 7.38 -25.50 4.91
CA PHE A 70 8.79 -25.86 4.74
C PHE A 70 9.00 -27.35 4.53
N GLN A 71 8.38 -28.18 5.36
CA GLN A 71 8.47 -29.64 5.22
C GLN A 71 7.94 -30.10 3.87
N MET A 72 6.78 -29.57 3.46
CA MET A 72 6.14 -29.99 2.22
C MET A 72 6.97 -29.62 0.99
N TYR A 73 7.68 -28.50 0.99
CA TYR A 73 8.48 -28.05 -0.17
C TYR A 73 9.99 -28.25 0.00
N GLY A 74 10.45 -28.88 1.08
CA GLY A 74 11.87 -29.09 1.37
C GLY A 74 12.67 -27.78 1.48
N LEU A 75 12.02 -26.71 1.98
CA LEU A 75 12.61 -25.37 2.05
C LEU A 75 13.43 -25.19 3.32
N ARG A 76 14.42 -24.30 3.25
CA ARG A 76 15.20 -23.82 4.42
C ARG A 76 14.72 -22.42 4.82
N ASP A 77 14.82 -22.11 6.11
CA ASP A 77 14.31 -20.88 6.73
C ASP A 77 14.75 -19.59 6.01
N ASN A 78 15.96 -19.58 5.46
CA ASN A 78 16.60 -18.44 4.81
C ASN A 78 16.15 -18.15 3.38
N HIS A 79 15.26 -18.95 2.79
CA HIS A 79 14.71 -18.73 1.44
C HIS A 79 13.17 -18.66 1.42
N THR A 80 12.58 -18.39 2.57
CA THR A 80 11.13 -18.39 2.79
C THR A 80 10.45 -17.37 1.89
N PHE A 81 9.65 -17.90 0.95
CA PHE A 81 8.85 -17.18 -0.06
C PHE A 81 9.58 -16.58 -1.25
N ASP A 82 10.86 -16.86 -1.49
CA ASP A 82 11.57 -16.30 -2.65
C ASP A 82 11.43 -17.14 -3.93
N TYR A 83 10.72 -18.28 -3.85
CA TYR A 83 10.60 -19.24 -4.96
C TYR A 83 9.31 -19.05 -5.77
N ASN A 84 9.43 -18.38 -6.92
CA ASN A 84 8.34 -18.13 -7.87
C ASN A 84 7.87 -19.38 -8.65
N CYS A 85 8.57 -20.52 -8.54
CA CYS A 85 8.39 -21.67 -9.44
C CYS A 85 7.97 -22.97 -8.74
N LEU A 86 7.58 -22.92 -7.46
CA LEU A 86 7.09 -24.12 -6.77
C LEU A 86 5.81 -24.63 -7.45
N GLU A 87 5.64 -25.95 -7.58
CA GLU A 87 4.38 -26.53 -8.08
C GLU A 87 3.31 -26.57 -6.99
N SER A 88 2.05 -26.32 -7.34
CA SER A 88 0.96 -26.36 -6.36
C SER A 88 0.56 -27.79 -6.00
N LYS A 89 0.78 -28.16 -4.74
CA LYS A 89 0.30 -29.42 -4.13
C LYS A 89 -1.18 -29.32 -3.71
N SER A 90 -1.83 -30.43 -3.37
CA SER A 90 -3.31 -30.54 -3.17
C SER A 90 -3.93 -29.48 -2.24
N ASP A 91 -3.26 -29.22 -1.12
CA ASP A 91 -3.71 -28.31 -0.06
C ASP A 91 -3.26 -26.87 -0.28
N TYR A 92 -2.54 -26.64 -1.37
CA TYR A 92 -1.93 -25.38 -1.74
C TYR A 92 -2.60 -24.82 -2.97
N ILE A 93 -2.45 -23.52 -3.14
CA ILE A 93 -2.88 -22.78 -4.30
C ILE A 93 -1.80 -21.80 -4.70
N ARG A 94 -1.61 -21.62 -6.00
CA ARG A 94 -0.73 -20.59 -6.54
C ARG A 94 -1.51 -19.29 -6.74
N LEU A 95 -1.05 -18.22 -6.12
CA LEU A 95 -1.52 -16.87 -6.40
C LEU A 95 -0.56 -16.23 -7.41
N ASN A 96 -1.09 -15.81 -8.56
CA ASN A 96 -0.35 -15.19 -9.64
C ASN A 96 -0.55 -13.67 -9.61
N PHE A 97 0.50 -12.91 -9.32
CA PHE A 97 0.54 -11.45 -9.27
C PHE A 97 1.11 -10.87 -10.56
N CYS A 98 1.10 -9.54 -10.71
CA CYS A 98 1.67 -8.89 -11.89
C CYS A 98 3.20 -8.99 -11.97
N ASP A 99 3.86 -9.18 -10.83
CA ASP A 99 5.32 -9.17 -10.65
C ASP A 99 5.88 -10.51 -10.12
N GLY A 100 5.04 -11.55 -10.03
CA GLY A 100 5.49 -12.89 -9.63
C GLY A 100 4.37 -13.80 -9.16
N SER A 101 4.72 -14.85 -8.41
CA SER A 101 3.74 -15.78 -7.86
C SER A 101 4.07 -16.15 -6.41
N CYS A 102 3.06 -16.62 -5.68
CA CYS A 102 3.25 -17.13 -4.34
C CYS A 102 2.37 -18.36 -4.12
N ILE A 103 2.95 -19.43 -3.60
CA ILE A 103 2.19 -20.61 -3.19
C ILE A 103 1.79 -20.48 -1.73
N VAL A 104 0.50 -20.69 -1.44
CA VAL A 104 -0.07 -20.54 -0.11
C VAL A 104 -1.00 -21.70 0.19
N ARG A 105 -1.03 -22.15 1.45
CA ARG A 105 -1.99 -23.17 1.88
C ARG A 105 -3.41 -22.59 1.87
N LYS A 106 -4.37 -23.34 1.32
CA LYS A 106 -5.78 -22.91 1.21
C LYS A 106 -6.36 -22.48 2.57
N GLN A 107 -6.10 -23.24 3.63
CA GLN A 107 -6.58 -22.94 4.98
C GLN A 107 -6.11 -21.58 5.51
N VAL A 108 -4.87 -21.18 5.20
CA VAL A 108 -4.33 -19.87 5.60
C VAL A 108 -5.09 -18.76 4.89
N LEU A 109 -5.34 -18.92 3.60
CA LEU A 109 -6.10 -17.94 2.82
C LEU A 109 -7.52 -17.81 3.34
N ILE A 110 -8.22 -18.93 3.56
CA ILE A 110 -9.59 -18.93 4.11
C ILE A 110 -9.63 -18.24 5.48
N LYS A 111 -8.63 -18.48 6.34
CA LYS A 111 -8.61 -17.95 7.71
C LYS A 111 -8.33 -16.45 7.77
N TYR A 112 -7.40 -15.94 6.97
CA TYR A 112 -6.85 -14.58 7.14
C TYR A 112 -7.16 -13.62 5.98
N PHE A 113 -7.72 -14.11 4.88
CA PHE A 113 -7.96 -13.33 3.66
C PHE A 113 -9.36 -13.68 3.14
N THR A 114 -10.40 -13.07 3.70
CA THR A 114 -11.79 -13.53 3.49
C THR A 114 -12.25 -13.45 2.05
N LYS A 115 -11.58 -12.67 1.18
CA LYS A 115 -11.82 -12.70 -0.27
C LYS A 115 -11.65 -14.10 -0.88
N PHE A 116 -10.85 -14.96 -0.26
CA PHE A 116 -10.64 -16.33 -0.73
C PHE A 116 -11.51 -17.36 -0.01
N SER A 117 -12.37 -16.97 0.94
CA SER A 117 -13.18 -17.95 1.68
C SER A 117 -14.15 -18.67 0.75
N GLU A 118 -15.06 -17.96 0.08
CA GLU A 118 -16.04 -18.49 -0.88
C GLU A 118 -15.40 -19.31 -2.01
N PRO A 119 -14.42 -18.78 -2.78
CA PRO A 119 -13.83 -19.52 -3.89
C PRO A 119 -12.95 -20.70 -3.44
N LEU A 120 -12.74 -20.93 -2.14
CA LEU A 120 -12.00 -22.08 -1.62
C LEU A 120 -12.85 -22.99 -0.71
N SER A 121 -14.01 -22.53 -0.22
CA SER A 121 -14.92 -23.29 0.63
C SER A 121 -15.90 -24.13 -0.18
N GLU A 122 -16.34 -23.67 -1.35
CA GLU A 122 -17.40 -24.31 -2.16
C GLU A 122 -16.91 -25.46 -3.07
N LEU A 123 -15.64 -25.86 -3.01
CA LEU A 123 -15.01 -26.62 -4.09
C LEU A 123 -14.42 -27.95 -3.63
N THR A 124 -15.27 -28.79 -3.06
CA THR A 124 -15.02 -30.24 -3.02
C THR A 124 -14.93 -30.85 -4.44
N ASP A 125 -15.45 -30.19 -5.49
CA ASP A 125 -15.52 -30.75 -6.85
C ASP A 125 -14.70 -30.04 -7.96
N LYS A 126 -14.14 -28.84 -7.74
CA LYS A 126 -13.25 -28.19 -8.74
C LYS A 126 -11.85 -28.02 -8.19
N CYS A 127 -10.88 -28.65 -8.86
CA CYS A 127 -9.45 -28.58 -8.52
C CYS A 127 -8.87 -27.20 -8.90
N ILE A 128 -9.28 -26.12 -8.22
CA ILE A 128 -8.62 -24.82 -8.39
C ILE A 128 -7.22 -24.91 -7.81
N ARG A 129 -6.23 -24.79 -8.70
CA ARG A 129 -4.80 -24.80 -8.36
C ARG A 129 -4.17 -23.42 -8.43
N GLU A 130 -4.81 -22.46 -9.11
CA GLU A 130 -4.27 -21.11 -9.31
C GLU A 130 -5.35 -20.03 -9.26
N ILE A 131 -5.01 -18.84 -8.74
CA ILE A 131 -5.86 -17.63 -8.75
C ILE A 131 -5.03 -16.43 -9.22
N MET A 132 -5.60 -15.61 -10.10
CA MET A 132 -4.99 -14.35 -10.55
C MET A 132 -5.28 -13.20 -9.59
N VAL A 133 -4.24 -12.43 -9.24
CA VAL A 133 -4.28 -11.24 -8.39
C VAL A 133 -3.57 -10.08 -9.12
N SER A 134 -4.26 -9.49 -10.10
CA SER A 134 -3.63 -8.69 -11.17
C SER A 134 -3.25 -7.25 -10.81
N LYS A 135 -3.57 -6.76 -9.60
CA LYS A 135 -3.39 -5.34 -9.22
C LYS A 135 -2.45 -5.10 -8.05
N LEU A 136 -1.87 -6.16 -7.52
CA LEU A 136 -1.08 -6.15 -6.30
C LEU A 136 0.32 -6.73 -6.56
N SER A 137 1.29 -6.27 -5.78
CA SER A 137 2.65 -6.81 -5.82
C SER A 137 2.78 -8.05 -4.93
N VAL A 138 3.44 -9.08 -5.44
CA VAL A 138 3.78 -10.30 -4.70
C VAL A 138 4.66 -10.01 -3.49
N GLU A 139 5.58 -9.04 -3.60
CA GLU A 139 6.46 -8.66 -2.49
C GLU A 139 5.65 -8.10 -1.31
N THR A 140 4.66 -7.27 -1.61
CA THR A 140 3.77 -6.71 -0.58
C THR A 140 2.90 -7.80 0.03
N PHE A 141 2.40 -8.73 -0.77
CA PHE A 141 1.64 -9.87 -0.27
C PHE A 141 2.48 -10.77 0.65
N ARG A 142 3.74 -11.03 0.31
CA ARG A 142 4.66 -11.83 1.13
C ARG A 142 4.90 -11.24 2.51
N ILE A 143 4.90 -9.91 2.65
CA ILE A 143 4.99 -9.25 3.96
C ILE A 143 3.81 -9.67 4.83
N ILE A 144 2.59 -9.62 4.30
CA ILE A 144 1.39 -9.97 5.05
C ILE A 144 1.37 -11.46 5.39
N LEU A 145 1.76 -12.30 4.42
CA LEU A 145 1.86 -13.73 4.64
C LEU A 145 2.90 -14.11 5.72
N LYS A 146 4.08 -13.47 5.71
CA LYS A 146 5.12 -13.63 6.74
C LYS A 146 4.57 -13.30 8.13
N TYR A 147 3.80 -12.22 8.26
CA TYR A 147 3.15 -11.86 9.52
C TYR A 147 2.24 -12.99 10.04
N TYR A 148 1.37 -13.53 9.18
CA TYR A 148 0.48 -14.63 9.55
C TYR A 148 1.19 -15.98 9.77
N TYR A 149 2.43 -16.12 9.30
CA TYR A 149 3.29 -17.28 9.59
C TYR A 149 4.11 -17.10 10.87
N GLY A 150 3.85 -16.04 11.64
CA GLY A 150 4.58 -15.78 12.87
C GLY A 150 6.03 -15.35 12.60
N ILE A 151 6.28 -14.65 11.50
CA ILE A 151 7.59 -14.05 11.18
C ILE A 151 7.48 -12.54 11.36
N ASN A 152 8.48 -11.93 12.00
CA ASN A 152 8.57 -10.48 12.15
C ASN A 152 8.64 -9.80 10.78
N VAL A 153 7.92 -8.69 10.63
CA VAL A 153 7.87 -7.94 9.37
C VAL A 153 8.11 -6.46 9.56
N LYS A 154 8.64 -5.83 8.52
CA LYS A 154 8.97 -4.40 8.53
C LYS A 154 7.92 -3.59 7.78
N ILE A 155 7.44 -2.53 8.42
CA ILE A 155 6.57 -1.53 7.81
C ILE A 155 7.29 -0.20 7.83
N ASN A 156 7.23 0.50 6.69
CA ASN A 156 7.86 1.81 6.52
C ASN A 156 7.03 2.70 5.58
N LEU A 157 7.49 3.94 5.40
CA LEU A 157 6.82 4.93 4.54
C LEU A 157 6.72 4.52 3.06
N LYS A 158 7.55 3.57 2.58
CA LYS A 158 7.50 3.10 1.19
C LYS A 158 6.36 2.11 0.96
N ASN A 159 6.20 1.15 1.88
CA ASN A 159 5.32 0.00 1.67
C ASN A 159 3.94 0.13 2.34
N VAL A 160 3.77 0.98 3.34
CA VAL A 160 2.56 0.92 4.20
C VAL A 160 1.25 1.20 3.46
N ILE A 161 1.27 2.09 2.47
CA ILE A 161 0.05 2.39 1.69
C ILE A 161 -0.32 1.20 0.82
N GLU A 162 0.66 0.52 0.20
CA GLU A 162 0.40 -0.70 -0.58
C GLU A 162 -0.08 -1.85 0.31
N LEU A 163 0.47 -1.98 1.52
CA LEU A 163 -0.03 -2.92 2.53
C LEU A 163 -1.50 -2.62 2.89
N TYR A 164 -1.85 -1.36 3.10
CA TYR A 164 -3.23 -0.96 3.37
C TYR A 164 -4.18 -1.32 2.22
N LYS A 165 -3.78 -1.03 0.97
CA LYS A 165 -4.55 -1.38 -0.22
C LYS A 165 -4.79 -2.87 -0.31
N LEU A 166 -3.75 -3.67 -0.06
CA LEU A 166 -3.84 -5.12 -0.08
C LEU A 166 -4.78 -5.62 1.03
N CYS A 167 -4.68 -5.06 2.24
CA CYS A 167 -5.60 -5.38 3.32
C CYS A 167 -7.07 -5.14 2.96
N ASP A 168 -7.34 -4.07 2.23
CA ASP A 168 -8.68 -3.75 1.75
C ASP A 168 -9.12 -4.67 0.61
N GLU A 169 -8.26 -4.88 -0.38
CA GLU A 169 -8.56 -5.66 -1.57
C GLU A 169 -8.70 -7.15 -1.28
N LEU A 170 -7.89 -7.72 -0.39
CA LEU A 170 -7.97 -9.15 -0.02
C LEU A 170 -8.80 -9.41 1.24
N GLN A 171 -9.38 -8.36 1.83
CA GLN A 171 -10.14 -8.43 3.08
C GLN A 171 -9.34 -9.17 4.16
N VAL A 172 -8.15 -8.66 4.44
CA VAL A 172 -7.22 -9.23 5.42
C VAL A 172 -7.81 -9.10 6.83
N ASP A 173 -7.59 -10.11 7.67
CA ASP A 173 -7.98 -10.10 9.08
C ASP A 173 -7.57 -8.79 9.81
N GLY A 174 -8.43 -8.38 10.74
CA GLY A 174 -8.40 -7.07 11.37
C GLY A 174 -7.12 -6.75 12.13
N CYS A 175 -6.39 -7.76 12.64
CA CYS A 175 -5.20 -7.53 13.47
C CYS A 175 -4.09 -6.84 12.68
N PHE A 176 -3.73 -7.37 11.50
CA PHE A 176 -2.70 -6.78 10.66
C PHE A 176 -3.14 -5.43 10.07
N LYS A 177 -4.38 -5.34 9.57
CA LYS A 177 -4.93 -4.09 9.03
C LYS A 177 -4.92 -2.98 10.07
N LYS A 178 -5.22 -3.28 11.33
CA LYS A 178 -5.17 -2.31 12.44
C LYS A 178 -3.75 -1.75 12.64
N GLN A 179 -2.72 -2.60 12.69
CA GLN A 179 -1.32 -2.17 12.83
C GLN A 179 -0.89 -1.27 11.65
N VAL A 180 -1.30 -1.60 10.43
CA VAL A 180 -1.05 -0.79 9.23
C VAL A 180 -1.73 0.58 9.35
N VAL A 181 -3.00 0.62 9.77
CA VAL A 181 -3.75 1.88 9.95
C VAL A 181 -3.13 2.74 11.06
N GLU A 182 -2.78 2.15 12.20
CA GLU A 182 -2.10 2.85 13.30
C GLU A 182 -0.77 3.46 12.84
N TYR A 183 0.01 2.73 12.05
CA TYR A 183 1.23 3.27 11.45
C TYR A 183 0.94 4.47 10.54
N ILE A 184 -0.08 4.36 9.67
CA ILE A 184 -0.47 5.44 8.75
C ILE A 184 -0.86 6.70 9.52
N ILE A 185 -1.67 6.56 10.57
CA ILE A 185 -2.10 7.68 11.42
C ILE A 185 -0.87 8.34 12.08
N LYS A 186 -0.02 7.53 12.73
CA LYS A 186 1.18 8.01 13.43
C LYS A 186 2.17 8.73 12.52
N ASN A 187 2.29 8.29 11.26
CA ASN A 187 3.26 8.83 10.31
C ASN A 187 2.62 9.67 9.20
N PHE A 188 1.37 10.11 9.36
CA PHE A 188 0.60 10.76 8.30
C PHE A 188 1.34 11.94 7.64
N VAL A 189 1.89 12.86 8.44
CA VAL A 189 2.65 14.02 7.95
C VAL A 189 3.91 13.61 7.17
N LEU A 190 4.57 12.53 7.56
CA LEU A 190 5.73 12.02 6.83
C LEU A 190 5.30 11.36 5.52
N LEU A 191 4.18 10.62 5.52
CA LEU A 191 3.64 9.98 4.34
C LEU A 191 3.30 10.99 3.25
N THR A 192 2.73 12.14 3.60
CA THR A 192 2.35 13.18 2.61
C THR A 192 3.53 13.72 1.80
N ARG A 193 4.76 13.51 2.30
CA ARG A 193 6.03 13.88 1.68
C ARG A 193 6.67 12.77 0.84
N THR A 194 5.89 11.75 0.46
CA THR A 194 6.33 10.60 -0.33
C THR A 194 5.54 10.44 -1.64
N SER A 195 6.17 9.83 -2.64
CA SER A 195 5.50 9.52 -3.91
C SER A 195 4.40 8.48 -3.73
N SER A 196 4.56 7.59 -2.74
CA SER A 196 3.56 6.57 -2.41
C SER A 196 2.24 7.21 -2.01
N PHE A 197 2.27 8.28 -1.19
CA PHE A 197 1.08 9.06 -0.87
C PHE A 197 0.48 9.73 -2.09
N LEU A 198 1.26 10.49 -2.86
CA LEU A 198 0.74 11.24 -4.01
C LEU A 198 0.08 10.34 -5.06
N LYS A 199 0.66 9.16 -5.33
CA LYS A 199 0.10 8.19 -6.28
C LYS A 199 -1.19 7.52 -5.77
N ASN A 200 -1.45 7.56 -4.47
CA ASN A 200 -2.55 6.84 -3.83
C ASN A 200 -3.48 7.78 -3.04
N ILE A 201 -3.55 9.07 -3.41
CA ILE A 201 -4.42 10.06 -2.75
C ILE A 201 -5.86 9.58 -2.66
N CYS A 202 -6.38 8.86 -3.67
CA CYS A 202 -7.74 8.34 -3.68
C CYS A 202 -8.07 7.50 -2.44
N TYR A 203 -7.13 6.72 -1.89
CA TYR A 203 -7.35 5.94 -0.69
C TYR A 203 -7.51 6.80 0.56
N PHE A 204 -6.91 7.99 0.58
CA PHE A 204 -7.08 8.98 1.64
C PHE A 204 -8.35 9.83 1.45
N GLU A 205 -9.05 9.70 0.33
CA GLU A 205 -10.35 10.35 0.08
C GLU A 205 -11.53 9.42 0.38
N CYS A 206 -11.24 8.15 0.66
CA CYS A 206 -12.18 7.11 1.04
C CYS A 206 -12.08 6.76 2.53
N VAL A 207 -13.18 6.27 3.10
CA VAL A 207 -13.22 5.79 4.49
C VAL A 207 -12.34 4.54 4.63
N PRO A 208 -11.64 4.33 5.76
CA PRO A 208 -11.52 5.19 6.95
C PRO A 208 -10.48 6.33 6.85
N LEU A 209 -9.53 6.29 5.91
CA LEU A 209 -8.41 7.24 5.89
C LEU A 209 -8.83 8.69 5.59
N LYS A 210 -10.02 8.91 5.03
CA LYS A 210 -10.63 10.23 4.83
C LYS A 210 -10.62 11.12 6.07
N LEU A 211 -10.73 10.54 7.26
CA LEU A 211 -10.69 11.29 8.51
C LEU A 211 -9.37 12.05 8.70
N LEU A 212 -8.25 11.56 8.14
CA LEU A 212 -6.94 12.23 8.21
C LEU A 212 -6.87 13.50 7.36
N LEU A 213 -7.67 13.58 6.30
CA LEU A 213 -7.77 14.77 5.44
C LEU A 213 -8.87 15.73 5.91
N ASN A 214 -9.93 15.22 6.52
CA ASN A 214 -11.03 16.07 6.99
C ASN A 214 -10.74 16.69 8.36
N ASN A 215 -10.05 15.95 9.23
CA ASN A 215 -9.75 16.37 10.59
C ASN A 215 -8.24 16.47 10.73
N LYS A 216 -7.75 17.61 11.22
CA LYS A 216 -6.32 17.79 11.52
C LYS A 216 -5.88 16.74 12.55
N PRO A 217 -4.97 15.81 12.21
CA PRO A 217 -4.48 14.84 13.17
C PRO A 217 -3.77 15.52 14.36
N GLU A 218 -3.74 14.85 15.52
CA GLU A 218 -3.09 15.38 16.73
C GLU A 218 -1.59 15.65 16.52
N ASN A 219 -0.93 14.76 15.78
CA ASN A 219 0.50 14.86 15.40
C ASN A 219 0.76 15.79 14.21
N CYS A 220 -0.23 16.58 13.77
CA CYS A 220 -0.12 17.48 12.62
C CYS A 220 -0.28 18.94 13.07
N SER A 221 0.71 19.78 12.78
CA SER A 221 0.59 21.23 13.00
C SER A 221 -0.45 21.83 12.05
N PHE A 222 -1.00 23.00 12.38
CA PHE A 222 -1.95 23.67 11.49
C PHE A 222 -1.30 24.04 10.15
N GLU A 223 -0.04 24.46 10.17
CA GLU A 223 0.74 24.78 8.97
C GLU A 223 0.96 23.54 8.09
N ASP A 224 1.38 22.41 8.69
CA ASP A 224 1.53 21.14 7.95
C ASP A 224 0.19 20.71 7.33
N PHE A 225 -0.91 20.87 8.06
CA PHE A 225 -2.24 20.51 7.54
C PHE A 225 -2.62 21.35 6.32
N MET A 226 -2.43 22.66 6.38
CA MET A 226 -2.66 23.55 5.24
C MET A 226 -1.76 23.21 4.05
N ASP A 227 -0.48 22.92 4.30
CA ASP A 227 0.46 22.54 3.26
C ASP A 227 0.13 21.18 2.63
N ILE A 228 -0.36 20.21 3.40
CA ILE A 228 -0.87 18.93 2.89
C ILE A 228 -2.00 19.16 1.89
N HIS A 229 -2.99 20.00 2.22
CA HIS A 229 -4.08 20.33 1.30
C HIS A 229 -3.60 21.06 0.05
N ARG A 230 -2.63 21.96 0.18
CA ARG A 230 -2.00 22.64 -0.97
C ARG A 230 -1.26 21.64 -1.87
N ILE A 231 -0.50 20.72 -1.27
CA ILE A 231 0.21 19.65 -1.99
C ILE A 231 -0.77 18.79 -2.79
N ILE A 232 -1.84 18.30 -2.14
CA ILE A 232 -2.88 17.49 -2.81
C ILE A 232 -3.50 18.26 -3.98
N SER A 233 -3.91 19.51 -3.74
CA SER A 233 -4.58 20.33 -4.75
C SER A 233 -3.69 20.59 -5.96
N LEU A 234 -2.43 20.97 -5.72
CA LEU A 234 -1.46 21.27 -6.78
C LEU A 234 -1.03 20.01 -7.54
N TYR A 235 -0.86 18.88 -6.84
CA TYR A 235 -0.55 17.61 -7.49
C TYR A 235 -1.68 17.15 -8.42
N LYS A 236 -2.94 17.21 -7.96
CA LYS A 236 -4.12 16.91 -8.79
C LYS A 236 -4.20 17.84 -10.00
N TRP A 237 -3.99 19.14 -9.80
CA TRP A 237 -3.96 20.12 -10.89
C TRP A 237 -2.87 19.78 -11.91
N LYS A 238 -1.65 19.45 -11.46
CA LYS A 238 -0.53 19.06 -12.33
C LYS A 238 -0.86 17.83 -13.17
N LYS A 239 -1.38 16.76 -12.55
CA LYS A 239 -1.77 15.52 -13.24
C LYS A 239 -2.89 15.75 -14.26
N SER A 240 -3.86 16.63 -13.95
CA SER A 240 -4.93 16.97 -14.88
C SER A 240 -4.43 17.66 -16.15
N ARG A 241 -3.33 18.43 -16.06
CA ARG A 241 -2.69 19.10 -17.21
C ARG A 241 -1.85 18.15 -18.04
N GLU A 242 -1.14 17.22 -17.39
CA GLU A 242 -0.37 16.17 -18.08
C GLU A 242 -1.30 15.29 -18.94
N SER A 243 -2.44 14.85 -18.38
CA SER A 243 -3.43 14.04 -19.11
C SER A 243 -4.03 14.75 -20.33
N LYS A 244 -4.21 16.08 -20.27
CA LYS A 244 -4.74 16.87 -21.39
C LYS A 244 -3.72 17.09 -22.51
N ARG A 245 -2.42 17.07 -22.20
CA ARG A 245 -1.34 17.19 -23.20
C ARG A 245 -1.11 15.87 -23.95
N SER A 246 -1.34 14.72 -23.31
CA SER A 246 -1.22 13.39 -23.93
C SER A 246 -2.42 13.01 -24.81
N SER A 247 -3.56 13.70 -24.71
CA SER A 247 -4.77 13.44 -25.48
C SER A 247 -4.89 14.26 -26.77
N ILE A 248 -3.86 15.03 -27.13
CA ILE A 248 -3.80 15.72 -28.44
C ILE A 248 -3.22 14.70 -29.44
N PRO A 249 -4.00 14.24 -30.44
CA PRO A 249 -3.48 13.36 -31.47
C PRO A 249 -2.33 14.08 -32.20
N LYS A 250 -1.23 13.36 -32.43
CA LYS A 250 -0.19 13.81 -33.38
C LYS A 250 -0.72 13.77 -34.79
#